data_AF-A0A3S1J1T6-F1
#
_entry.id   AF-A0A3S1J1T6-F1
#
_cell.length_a   1.000
_cell.length_b   1.000
_cell.length_c   1.000
_cell.angle_alpha   90.00
_cell.angle_beta   90.00
_cell.angle_gamma   90.00
#
_symmetry.space_group_name_H-M   'P 1'
#
loop_
_entity.id
_entity.type
_entity.pdbx_description
1 polymer ?
#
loop_
_entity_poly.entity_id
_entity_poly.type
_entity_poly.pdbx_seq_one_letter_code
_entity_poly.pdbx_strand_id
1 'polypeptide(L)'
;TTCTGRVRAQYRLWDTFAGQQMSGEQFFANDANTRRVAHIIADAIYERLTGEKGYFDTRVVFIDESGAKNARKKRLAIMDQDGANVRYLSDGRSIVLTPRFSPNRQEITYMSYESGQPKVYLLQIETGQRELVGDFPGMTFAPRFSPDGQKVIMSLLRDDGNSNIFAMDLRSRSTTRLTNSTAIDTSPSYSPDGSKVVFTSDRGGRAQIYVMGADGSGQTRISFGDGVYSTPVWSPRGDLIAFTRQT
;
A
#
# COMPACT_ATOMS: atom_id res chain seq x y z
N THR A 1 8.67 -13.28 -34.22
CA THR A 1 9.01 -11.85 -34.29
C THR A 1 8.66 -11.36 -35.67
N THR A 2 7.75 -10.39 -35.81
CA THR A 2 7.53 -9.73 -37.11
C THR A 2 8.60 -8.66 -37.31
N CYS A 3 8.92 -8.27 -38.54
CA CYS A 3 10.00 -7.34 -38.92
C CYS A 3 9.92 -5.91 -38.31
N THR A 4 9.06 -5.67 -37.32
CA THR A 4 8.74 -4.36 -36.73
C THR A 4 9.02 -4.27 -35.21
N GLY A 5 9.69 -5.26 -34.60
CA GLY A 5 9.98 -5.26 -33.15
C GLY A 5 8.72 -5.40 -32.28
N ARG A 6 7.64 -5.93 -32.86
CA ARG A 6 6.38 -6.25 -32.20
C ARG A 6 6.24 -7.76 -31.99
N VAL A 7 5.87 -8.12 -30.78
CA VAL A 7 5.48 -9.48 -30.37
C VAL A 7 3.95 -9.59 -30.46
N ARG A 8 3.49 -10.64 -31.11
CA ARG A 8 2.10 -11.11 -31.06
C ARG A 8 2.04 -12.27 -30.07
N ALA A 9 1.28 -12.12 -28.98
CA ALA A 9 0.99 -13.19 -28.04
C ALA A 9 -0.47 -13.58 -28.16
N GLN A 10 -0.78 -14.87 -28.03
CA GLN A 10 -2.15 -15.38 -28.10
C GLN A 10 -2.29 -16.54 -27.13
N TYR A 11 -3.45 -16.65 -26.49
CA TYR A 11 -3.78 -17.80 -25.65
C TYR A 11 -5.18 -18.31 -25.94
N ARG A 12 -5.40 -19.59 -25.64
CA ARG A 12 -6.72 -20.22 -25.62
C ARG A 12 -6.81 -21.04 -24.34
N LEU A 13 -7.88 -20.83 -23.59
CA LEU A 13 -8.23 -21.64 -22.44
C LEU A 13 -9.30 -22.64 -22.87
N TRP A 14 -9.02 -23.92 -22.66
CA TRP A 14 -9.87 -25.01 -23.11
C TRP A 14 -10.39 -25.81 -21.92
N ASP A 15 -11.68 -26.10 -21.93
CA ASP A 15 -12.27 -27.10 -21.04
C ASP A 15 -12.09 -28.47 -21.70
N THR A 16 -11.21 -29.30 -21.13
CA THR A 16 -10.92 -30.63 -21.66
C THR A 16 -12.03 -31.64 -21.42
N PHE A 17 -12.91 -31.40 -20.43
CA PHE A 17 -14.04 -32.29 -20.15
C PHE A 17 -15.22 -31.97 -21.07
N ALA A 18 -15.58 -30.70 -21.20
CA ALA A 18 -16.65 -30.27 -22.10
C ALA A 18 -16.21 -30.18 -23.58
N GLY A 19 -14.91 -30.27 -23.86
CA GLY A 19 -14.36 -30.23 -25.21
C GLY A 19 -14.55 -28.88 -25.91
N GLN A 20 -14.67 -27.78 -25.17
CA GLN A 20 -14.98 -26.46 -25.71
C GLN A 20 -14.01 -25.37 -25.22
N GLN A 21 -13.85 -24.33 -26.04
CA GLN A 21 -13.07 -23.15 -25.65
C GLN A 21 -13.81 -22.35 -24.58
N MET A 22 -13.14 -22.05 -23.47
CA MET A 22 -13.68 -21.19 -22.42
C MET A 22 -13.39 -19.71 -22.67
N SER A 23 -12.22 -19.41 -23.25
CA SER A 23 -11.69 -18.06 -23.45
C SER A 23 -10.55 -18.10 -24.47
N GLY A 24 -10.29 -16.98 -25.15
CA GLY A 24 -9.08 -16.82 -25.95
C GLY A 24 -8.93 -15.40 -26.44
N GLU A 25 -7.74 -14.83 -26.28
CA GLU A 25 -7.45 -13.45 -26.64
C GLU A 25 -6.10 -13.34 -27.34
N GLN A 26 -5.88 -12.18 -27.95
CA GLN A 26 -4.67 -11.86 -28.66
C GLN A 26 -4.17 -10.47 -28.27
N PHE A 27 -2.88 -10.40 -27.97
CA PHE A 27 -2.19 -9.18 -27.57
C PHE A 27 -1.06 -8.84 -28.53
N PHE A 28 -0.82 -7.54 -28.67
CA PHE A 28 0.34 -7.01 -29.38
C PHE A 28 1.14 -6.14 -28.42
N ALA A 29 2.45 -6.41 -28.33
CA ALA A 29 3.38 -5.63 -27.52
C ALA A 29 4.67 -5.39 -28.29
N ASN A 30 5.48 -4.45 -27.81
CA ASN A 30 6.88 -4.38 -28.18
C ASN A 30 7.68 -5.42 -27.35
N ASP A 31 8.91 -5.71 -27.79
CA ASP A 31 9.76 -6.70 -27.12
C ASP A 31 9.96 -6.40 -25.62
N ALA A 32 10.03 -5.11 -25.25
CA ALA A 32 10.19 -4.66 -23.86
C ALA A 32 9.02 -5.02 -22.93
N ASN A 33 7.82 -5.26 -23.47
CA ASN A 33 6.61 -5.55 -22.68
C ASN A 33 6.16 -7.02 -22.76
N THR A 34 6.96 -7.91 -23.36
CA THR A 34 6.61 -9.33 -23.52
C THR A 34 6.25 -10.00 -22.19
N ARG A 35 7.00 -9.69 -21.13
CA ARG A 35 6.78 -10.25 -19.80
C ARG A 35 5.47 -9.76 -19.18
N ARG A 36 5.18 -8.47 -19.35
CA ARG A 36 3.92 -7.86 -18.92
C ARG A 36 2.71 -8.52 -19.59
N VAL A 37 2.82 -8.79 -20.90
CA VAL A 37 1.77 -9.49 -21.64
C VAL A 37 1.54 -10.90 -21.10
N ALA A 38 2.60 -11.63 -20.74
CA ALA A 38 2.46 -12.95 -20.13
C ALA A 38 1.69 -12.88 -18.78
N HIS A 39 1.94 -11.84 -17.99
CA HIS A 39 1.21 -11.59 -16.74
C HIS A 39 -0.25 -11.24 -16.96
N ILE A 40 -0.57 -10.40 -17.95
CA ILE A 40 -1.96 -10.08 -18.33
C ILE A 40 -2.71 -11.35 -18.77
N ILE A 41 -2.05 -12.23 -19.54
CA ILE A 41 -2.63 -13.52 -19.94
C ILE A 41 -2.86 -14.41 -18.71
N ALA A 42 -1.91 -14.45 -17.77
CA ALA A 42 -2.06 -15.21 -16.53
C ALA A 42 -3.23 -14.68 -15.68
N ASP A 43 -3.40 -13.36 -15.60
CA ASP A 43 -4.52 -12.72 -14.92
C ASP A 43 -5.87 -13.13 -15.54
N ALA A 44 -5.97 -13.09 -16.87
CA ALA A 44 -7.21 -13.44 -17.57
C ALA A 44 -7.57 -14.93 -17.42
N ILE A 45 -6.57 -15.83 -17.44
CA ILE A 45 -6.79 -17.26 -17.19
C ILE A 45 -7.21 -17.49 -15.73
N TYR A 46 -6.52 -16.86 -14.78
CA TYR A 46 -6.81 -16.99 -13.36
C TYR A 46 -8.21 -16.52 -13.02
N GLU A 47 -8.61 -15.35 -13.51
CA GLU A 47 -9.95 -14.80 -13.31
C GLU A 47 -11.02 -15.70 -13.92
N ARG A 48 -10.78 -16.23 -15.13
CA ARG A 48 -11.76 -17.13 -15.78
C ARG A 48 -11.99 -18.43 -15.02
N LEU A 49 -10.97 -18.95 -14.32
CA LEU A 49 -11.02 -20.20 -13.57
C LEU A 49 -11.49 -20.04 -12.12
N THR A 50 -11.14 -18.93 -11.47
CA THR A 50 -11.37 -18.73 -10.03
C THR A 50 -12.50 -17.74 -9.73
N GLY A 51 -12.85 -16.86 -10.68
CA GLY A 51 -13.75 -15.73 -10.46
C GLY A 51 -13.11 -14.57 -9.69
N GLU A 52 -11.83 -14.67 -9.32
CA GLU A 52 -11.09 -13.64 -8.59
C GLU A 52 -10.15 -12.90 -9.55
N LYS A 53 -9.98 -11.58 -9.34
CA LYS A 53 -9.06 -10.79 -10.17
C LYS A 53 -7.62 -11.29 -10.04
N GLY A 54 -6.93 -11.38 -11.16
CA GLY A 54 -5.51 -11.70 -11.20
C GLY A 54 -4.64 -10.62 -10.54
N TYR A 55 -3.47 -11.04 -10.05
CA TYR A 55 -2.47 -10.19 -9.40
C TYR A 55 -1.09 -10.27 -10.07
N PHE A 56 -0.96 -10.94 -11.21
CA PHE A 56 0.31 -11.19 -11.88
C PHE A 56 0.89 -9.91 -12.52
N ASP A 57 0.07 -9.00 -13.06
CA ASP A 57 0.53 -7.68 -13.58
C ASP A 57 0.73 -6.62 -12.48
N THR A 58 0.85 -7.04 -11.20
CA THR A 58 1.05 -6.10 -10.08
C THR A 58 2.53 -5.86 -9.78
N ARG A 59 2.80 -4.82 -8.98
CA ARG A 59 4.14 -4.40 -8.57
C ARG A 59 4.24 -4.24 -7.06
N VAL A 60 5.44 -4.39 -6.54
CA VAL A 60 5.79 -4.23 -5.13
C VAL A 60 6.69 -3.01 -4.97
N VAL A 61 6.32 -2.10 -4.07
CA VAL A 61 7.18 -1.00 -3.63
C VAL A 61 7.78 -1.35 -2.28
N PHE A 62 9.08 -1.13 -2.11
CA PHE A 62 9.81 -1.52 -0.92
C PHE A 62 10.98 -0.58 -0.61
N ILE A 63 11.53 -0.71 0.59
CA ILE A 63 12.77 -0.05 0.99
C ILE A 63 13.90 -1.08 0.93
N ASP A 64 14.85 -0.85 0.03
CA ASP A 64 16.11 -1.60 -0.05
C ASP A 64 17.10 -1.02 0.96
N GLU A 65 17.52 -1.83 1.94
CA GLU A 65 18.50 -1.46 2.96
C GLU A 65 19.84 -2.15 2.71
N SER A 66 20.92 -1.37 2.64
CA SER A 66 22.29 -1.85 2.42
C SER A 66 23.32 -1.04 3.22
N GLY A 67 24.59 -1.44 3.17
CA GLY A 67 25.70 -0.78 3.89
C GLY A 67 25.88 -1.28 5.34
N ALA A 68 26.84 -0.72 6.09
CA ALA A 68 27.15 -1.09 7.48
C ALA A 68 26.15 -0.49 8.49
N LYS A 69 26.11 -0.98 9.74
CA LYS A 69 25.08 -0.59 10.74
C LYS A 69 25.10 0.91 11.04
N ASN A 70 26.28 1.52 11.01
CA ASN A 70 26.51 2.95 11.21
C ASN A 70 26.47 3.78 9.92
N ALA A 71 26.25 3.15 8.77
CA ALA A 71 26.21 3.78 7.46
C ALA A 71 25.15 3.12 6.57
N ARG A 72 23.94 2.94 7.12
CA ARG A 72 22.83 2.30 6.42
C ARG A 72 22.30 3.20 5.32
N LYS A 73 22.25 2.65 4.10
CA LYS A 73 21.63 3.28 2.95
C LYS A 73 20.24 2.66 2.74
N LYS A 74 19.20 3.49 2.80
CA LYS A 74 17.80 3.09 2.56
C LYS A 74 17.32 3.72 1.26
N ARG A 75 16.93 2.91 0.29
CA ARG A 75 16.48 3.35 -1.04
C ARG A 75 15.04 2.92 -1.29
N LEU A 76 14.26 3.80 -1.90
CA LEU A 76 12.93 3.47 -2.40
C LEU A 76 13.11 2.70 -3.71
N ALA A 77 12.50 1.53 -3.80
CA ALA A 77 12.57 0.67 -4.98
C ALA A 77 11.18 0.13 -5.33
N ILE A 78 11.01 -0.23 -6.61
CA ILE A 78 9.82 -0.88 -7.15
C ILE A 78 10.25 -2.07 -8.00
N MET A 79 9.47 -3.15 -8.00
CA MET A 79 9.68 -4.33 -8.81
C MET A 79 8.33 -4.95 -9.22
N ASP A 80 8.34 -5.86 -10.18
CA ASP A 80 7.17 -6.69 -10.47
C ASP A 80 6.91 -7.65 -9.28
N GLN A 81 5.68 -8.13 -9.13
CA GLN A 81 5.29 -8.99 -8.00
C GLN A 81 6.16 -10.25 -7.85
N ASP A 82 6.75 -10.72 -8.95
CA ASP A 82 7.62 -11.87 -9.01
C ASP A 82 9.13 -11.54 -8.93
N GLY A 83 9.48 -10.31 -8.56
CA GLY A 83 10.85 -9.87 -8.29
C GLY A 83 11.65 -9.41 -9.51
N ALA A 84 11.08 -9.45 -10.71
CA ALA A 84 11.73 -8.90 -11.90
C ALA A 84 11.63 -7.37 -11.97
N ASN A 85 12.37 -6.77 -12.92
CA ASN A 85 12.29 -5.34 -13.25
C ASN A 85 12.50 -4.40 -12.05
N VAL A 86 13.42 -4.76 -11.15
CA VAL A 86 13.78 -3.91 -10.01
C VAL A 86 14.29 -2.56 -10.50
N ARG A 87 13.68 -1.47 -10.00
CA ARG A 87 14.05 -0.09 -10.31
C ARG A 87 14.11 0.74 -9.04
N TYR A 88 15.17 1.49 -8.87
CA TYR A 88 15.31 2.44 -7.77
C TYR A 88 14.63 3.77 -8.11
N LEU A 89 13.83 4.25 -7.16
CA LEU A 89 13.10 5.51 -7.22
C LEU A 89 13.75 6.60 -6.35
N SER A 90 14.72 6.24 -5.51
CA SER A 90 15.58 7.19 -4.81
C SER A 90 17.05 6.76 -4.88
N ASP A 91 17.95 7.74 -4.77
CA ASP A 91 19.40 7.54 -4.84
C ASP A 91 20.02 7.06 -3.51
N GLY A 92 19.24 7.11 -2.43
CA GLY A 92 19.61 6.75 -1.06
C GLY A 92 20.52 7.75 -0.36
N ARG A 93 20.54 9.01 -0.80
CA ARG A 93 21.20 10.12 -0.06
C ARG A 93 20.45 10.48 1.22
N SER A 94 19.14 10.27 1.22
CA SER A 94 18.25 10.53 2.35
C SER A 94 17.62 9.22 2.82
N ILE A 95 17.38 9.13 4.12
CA ILE A 95 16.62 8.00 4.68
C ILE A 95 15.18 8.11 4.18
N VAL A 96 14.70 7.07 3.52
CA VAL A 96 13.31 6.91 3.09
C VAL A 96 12.68 5.69 3.76
N LEU A 97 11.41 5.81 4.14
CA LEU A 97 10.70 4.78 4.89
C LEU A 97 9.27 4.58 4.40
N THR A 98 8.77 3.36 4.64
CA THR A 98 7.33 3.01 4.66
C THR A 98 6.52 3.48 3.44
N PRO A 99 6.88 3.05 2.23
CA PRO A 99 6.17 3.44 1.02
C PRO A 99 4.80 2.77 0.91
N ARG A 100 3.86 3.46 0.27
CA ARG A 100 2.50 2.98 -0.03
C ARG A 100 2.06 3.46 -1.41
N PHE A 101 1.51 2.55 -2.22
CA PHE A 101 0.88 2.92 -3.49
C PHE A 101 -0.39 3.73 -3.26
N SER A 102 -0.63 4.69 -4.14
CA SER A 102 -1.98 5.22 -4.35
C SER A 102 -2.86 4.16 -5.01
N PRO A 103 -4.12 3.97 -4.58
CA PRO A 103 -5.01 2.97 -5.14
C PRO A 103 -5.50 3.30 -6.56
N ASN A 104 -5.42 4.56 -6.98
CA ASN A 104 -6.02 5.04 -8.23
C ASN A 104 -5.06 5.82 -9.13
N ARG A 105 -3.82 6.06 -8.69
CA ARG A 105 -2.80 6.81 -9.45
C ARG A 105 -1.49 6.05 -9.44
N GLN A 106 -0.65 6.32 -10.44
CA GLN A 106 0.73 5.83 -10.52
C GLN A 106 1.65 6.60 -9.56
N GLU A 107 1.26 6.65 -8.29
CA GLU A 107 1.90 7.44 -7.24
C GLU A 107 2.24 6.58 -6.03
N ILE A 108 3.28 7.00 -5.31
CA ILE A 108 3.67 6.42 -4.02
C ILE A 108 3.71 7.53 -2.98
N THR A 109 3.12 7.32 -1.82
CA THR A 109 3.44 8.12 -0.63
C THR A 109 4.53 7.45 0.18
N TYR A 110 5.47 8.24 0.70
CA TYR A 110 6.58 7.75 1.52
C TYR A 110 7.10 8.85 2.45
N MET A 111 7.80 8.44 3.49
CA MET A 111 8.47 9.35 4.42
C MET A 111 9.93 9.54 3.99
N SER A 112 10.45 10.77 4.07
CA SER A 112 11.85 11.12 3.82
C SER A 112 12.42 12.02 4.92
N TYR A 113 13.69 11.83 5.26
CA TYR A 113 14.45 12.65 6.21
C TYR A 113 15.42 13.61 5.51
N GLU A 114 15.17 13.95 4.24
CA GLU A 114 16.07 14.80 3.45
C GLU A 114 16.33 16.19 4.06
N SER A 115 15.41 16.72 4.86
CA SER A 115 15.56 17.99 5.57
C SER A 115 15.92 17.86 7.05
N GLY A 116 16.38 16.68 7.51
CA GLY A 116 16.70 16.40 8.92
C GLY A 116 15.49 16.14 9.83
N GLN A 117 14.27 16.35 9.34
CA GLN A 117 13.01 16.01 10.00
C GLN A 117 12.14 15.15 9.06
N PRO A 118 11.28 14.26 9.59
CA PRO A 118 10.44 13.40 8.76
C PRO A 118 9.37 14.22 8.02
N LYS A 119 9.40 14.15 6.69
CA LYS A 119 8.38 14.73 5.81
C LYS A 119 7.75 13.68 4.93
N VAL A 120 6.48 13.89 4.59
CA VAL A 120 5.74 13.00 3.69
C VAL A 120 5.75 13.57 2.29
N TYR A 121 6.13 12.72 1.34
CA TYR A 121 6.15 13.05 -0.07
C TYR A 121 5.17 12.18 -0.85
N LEU A 122 4.65 12.72 -1.94
CA LEU A 122 4.11 11.97 -3.06
C LEU A 122 5.17 11.90 -4.15
N LEU A 123 5.31 10.73 -4.77
CA LEU A 123 6.18 10.50 -5.91
C LEU A 123 5.35 9.95 -7.06
N GLN A 124 5.38 10.63 -8.20
CA GLN A 124 4.89 10.11 -9.46
C GLN A 124 5.88 9.10 -10.05
N ILE A 125 5.44 7.86 -10.25
CA ILE A 125 6.30 6.72 -10.60
C ILE A 125 6.90 6.85 -12.01
N GLU A 126 6.17 7.47 -12.94
CA GLU A 126 6.57 7.58 -14.34
C GLU A 126 7.54 8.75 -14.56
N THR A 127 7.21 9.91 -14.01
CA THR A 127 7.97 11.15 -14.23
C THR A 127 9.08 11.38 -13.20
N GLY A 128 9.02 10.70 -12.06
CA GLY A 128 9.89 10.94 -10.92
C GLY A 128 9.58 12.25 -10.17
N GLN A 129 8.49 12.94 -10.51
CA GLN A 129 8.10 14.19 -9.86
C GLN A 129 7.73 13.95 -8.39
N ARG A 130 8.25 14.80 -7.51
CA ARG A 130 8.05 14.72 -6.06
C ARG A 130 7.29 15.94 -5.57
N GLU A 131 6.26 15.70 -4.77
CA GLU A 131 5.46 16.73 -4.14
C GLU A 131 5.50 16.56 -2.62
N LEU A 132 5.76 17.66 -1.90
CA LEU A 132 5.66 17.67 -0.44
C LEU A 132 4.17 17.72 -0.04
N VAL A 133 3.72 16.72 0.72
CA VAL A 133 2.35 16.70 1.28
C VAL A 133 2.25 17.66 2.46
N GLY A 134 3.25 17.64 3.32
CA GLY A 134 3.29 18.44 4.53
C GLY A 134 4.40 18.00 5.48
N ASP A 135 4.59 18.80 6.52
CA ASP A 135 5.38 18.45 7.70
C ASP A 135 4.44 17.85 8.75
N PHE A 136 4.86 16.77 9.38
CA PHE A 136 4.07 16.03 10.37
C PHE A 136 4.92 15.73 11.60
N PRO A 137 5.15 16.73 12.46
CA PRO A 137 5.88 16.53 13.71
C PRO A 137 5.27 15.39 14.52
N GLY A 138 6.11 14.51 15.05
CA GLY A 138 5.65 13.38 15.85
C GLY A 138 4.96 12.26 15.07
N MET A 139 5.03 12.21 13.74
CA MET A 139 4.48 11.08 12.99
C MET A 139 5.16 9.75 13.38
N THR A 140 4.35 8.75 13.75
CA THR A 140 4.85 7.42 14.17
C THR A 140 4.92 6.42 13.02
N PHE A 141 3.98 6.49 12.08
CA PHE A 141 3.86 5.59 10.95
C PHE A 141 3.51 6.37 9.70
N ALA A 142 3.97 5.91 8.53
CA ALA A 142 3.62 6.58 7.28
C ALA A 142 2.12 6.60 7.02
N PRO A 143 1.67 7.65 6.32
CA PRO A 143 0.29 7.76 5.90
C PRO A 143 -0.12 6.63 4.97
N ARG A 144 -1.40 6.29 5.00
CA ARG A 144 -2.05 5.44 4.01
C ARG A 144 -3.10 6.23 3.26
N PHE A 145 -3.26 5.97 1.97
CA PHE A 145 -4.33 6.57 1.20
C PHE A 145 -5.71 6.05 1.63
N SER A 146 -6.72 6.91 1.51
CA SER A 146 -8.10 6.45 1.35
C SER A 146 -8.28 5.71 0.02
N PRO A 147 -9.26 4.81 -0.12
CA PRO A 147 -9.46 4.03 -1.34
C PRO A 147 -9.71 4.89 -2.59
N ASP A 148 -10.29 6.07 -2.41
CA ASP A 148 -10.51 7.07 -3.47
C ASP A 148 -9.25 7.93 -3.77
N GLY A 149 -8.15 7.72 -3.06
CA GLY A 149 -6.89 8.45 -3.21
C GLY A 149 -6.97 9.95 -2.84
N GLN A 150 -8.07 10.43 -2.26
CA GLN A 150 -8.25 11.87 -1.96
C GLN A 150 -7.69 12.27 -0.60
N LYS A 151 -7.56 11.32 0.33
CA LYS A 151 -7.10 11.56 1.70
C LYS A 151 -5.93 10.67 2.04
N VAL A 152 -5.20 11.08 3.05
CA VAL A 152 -4.24 10.24 3.76
C VAL A 152 -4.59 10.14 5.24
N ILE A 153 -4.50 8.95 5.82
CA ILE A 153 -4.71 8.69 7.24
C ILE A 153 -3.38 8.33 7.91
N MET A 154 -3.13 8.88 9.09
CA MET A 154 -1.85 8.79 9.77
C MET A 154 -2.02 8.84 11.30
N SER A 155 -0.98 8.45 12.03
CA SER A 155 -0.90 8.63 13.48
C SER A 155 0.15 9.68 13.84
N LEU A 156 -0.25 10.66 14.66
CA LEU A 156 0.60 11.76 15.12
C LEU A 156 0.77 11.68 16.63
N LEU A 157 2.01 11.80 17.11
CA LEU A 157 2.31 12.00 18.52
C LEU A 157 1.79 13.35 18.98
N ARG A 158 1.37 13.35 20.23
CA ARG A 158 1.00 14.52 21.01
C ARG A 158 2.13 14.84 21.99
N ASP A 159 2.10 16.05 22.53
CA ASP A 159 3.09 16.52 23.50
C ASP A 159 3.12 15.68 24.80
N ASP A 160 2.01 15.01 25.13
CA ASP A 160 1.89 14.11 26.29
C ASP A 160 2.46 12.69 26.04
N GLY A 161 3.08 12.45 24.88
CA GLY A 161 3.69 11.17 24.51
C GLY A 161 2.70 10.13 23.94
N ASN A 162 1.40 10.43 23.92
CA ASN A 162 0.39 9.58 23.30
C ASN A 162 0.25 9.88 21.80
N SER A 163 -0.49 9.04 21.06
CA SER A 163 -0.75 9.29 19.64
C SER A 163 -2.22 9.19 19.28
N ASN A 164 -2.65 10.00 18.32
CA ASN A 164 -3.99 9.90 17.76
C ASN A 164 -3.98 9.80 16.24
N ILE A 165 -5.12 9.36 15.72
CA ILE A 165 -5.33 9.17 14.28
C ILE A 165 -5.91 10.45 13.69
N PHE A 166 -5.34 10.85 12.57
CA PHE A 166 -5.77 12.00 11.77
C PHE A 166 -5.96 11.59 10.32
N ALA A 167 -6.94 12.19 9.66
CA ALA A 167 -7.10 12.15 8.21
C ALA A 167 -6.82 13.54 7.63
N MET A 168 -6.05 13.61 6.55
CA MET A 168 -5.79 14.84 5.80
C MET A 168 -6.34 14.72 4.38
N ASP A 169 -7.09 15.73 3.95
CA ASP A 169 -7.47 15.91 2.55
C ASP A 169 -6.29 16.42 1.73
N LEU A 170 -5.92 15.71 0.67
CA LEU A 170 -4.70 16.01 -0.09
C LEU A 170 -4.81 17.29 -0.92
N ARG A 171 -6.02 17.72 -1.29
CA ARG A 171 -6.24 18.91 -2.12
C ARG A 171 -6.25 20.18 -1.28
N SER A 172 -7.01 20.18 -0.20
CA SER A 172 -7.18 21.33 0.70
C SER A 172 -6.13 21.40 1.81
N ARG A 173 -5.41 20.30 2.07
CA ARG A 173 -4.52 20.11 3.22
C ARG A 173 -5.22 20.21 4.57
N SER A 174 -6.55 20.18 4.60
CA SER A 174 -7.32 20.19 5.84
C SER A 174 -7.14 18.88 6.58
N THR A 175 -6.91 18.95 7.89
CA THR A 175 -6.75 17.80 8.79
C THR A 175 -7.93 17.65 9.73
N THR A 176 -8.42 16.42 9.88
CA THR A 176 -9.46 16.04 10.84
C THR A 176 -8.91 15.02 11.82
N ARG A 177 -9.08 15.27 13.12
CA ARG A 177 -8.73 14.31 14.18
C ARG A 177 -9.84 13.27 14.33
N LEU A 178 -9.50 11.98 14.25
CA LEU A 178 -10.45 10.86 14.33
C LEU A 178 -10.47 10.20 15.72
N THR A 179 -9.39 10.32 16.49
CA THR A 179 -9.35 9.83 17.88
C THR A 179 -8.86 10.90 18.84
N ASN A 180 -9.40 10.90 20.06
CA ASN A 180 -9.08 11.88 21.11
C ASN A 180 -8.98 11.21 22.49
N SER A 181 -8.34 10.05 22.55
CA SER A 181 -8.11 9.33 23.81
C SER A 181 -6.69 9.57 24.33
N THR A 182 -6.48 9.27 25.61
CA THR A 182 -5.16 9.25 26.27
C THR A 182 -4.35 7.99 25.96
N ALA A 183 -4.74 7.24 24.93
CA ALA A 183 -4.07 6.02 24.49
C ALA A 183 -3.15 6.31 23.31
N ILE A 184 -2.33 5.32 22.95
CA ILE A 184 -1.51 5.29 21.74
C ILE A 184 -2.34 4.63 20.63
N ASP A 185 -2.95 5.46 19.78
CA ASP A 185 -3.66 5.01 18.57
C ASP A 185 -2.72 5.11 17.34
N THR A 186 -2.49 3.99 16.65
CA THR A 186 -1.50 3.90 15.55
C THR A 186 -1.93 2.99 14.40
N SER A 187 -1.13 2.98 13.33
CA SER A 187 -1.29 2.09 12.16
C SER A 187 -2.70 2.05 11.56
N PRO A 188 -3.35 3.21 11.31
CA PRO A 188 -4.69 3.22 10.73
C PRO A 188 -4.70 2.73 9.28
N SER A 189 -5.77 2.05 8.87
CA SER A 189 -6.03 1.64 7.48
C SER A 189 -7.52 1.68 7.17
N TYR A 190 -7.89 2.29 6.04
CA TYR A 190 -9.27 2.28 5.55
C TYR A 190 -9.70 0.87 5.11
N SER A 191 -11.00 0.59 5.24
CA SER A 191 -11.66 -0.50 4.52
C SER A 191 -11.71 -0.19 3.02
N PRO A 192 -11.85 -1.19 2.14
CA PRO A 192 -11.82 -0.97 0.68
C PRO A 192 -12.94 -0.08 0.16
N ASP A 193 -14.10 -0.09 0.83
CA ASP A 193 -15.25 0.77 0.55
C ASP A 193 -15.11 2.19 1.14
N GLY A 194 -14.05 2.43 1.94
CA GLY A 194 -13.77 3.71 2.59
C GLY A 194 -14.69 4.04 3.77
N SER A 195 -15.60 3.15 4.17
CA SER A 195 -16.60 3.42 5.21
C SER A 195 -16.05 3.28 6.64
N LYS A 196 -15.01 2.48 6.82
CA LYS A 196 -14.41 2.15 8.12
C LYS A 196 -12.91 2.34 8.13
N VAL A 197 -12.35 2.43 9.33
CA VAL A 197 -10.92 2.42 9.61
C VAL A 197 -10.64 1.34 10.64
N VAL A 198 -9.66 0.47 10.35
CA VAL A 198 -9.03 -0.40 11.35
C VAL A 198 -7.76 0.25 11.86
N PHE A 199 -7.46 0.11 13.15
CA PHE A 199 -6.28 0.69 13.77
C PHE A 199 -5.85 -0.09 15.01
N THR A 200 -4.65 0.22 15.50
CA THR A 200 -4.11 -0.31 16.75
C THR A 200 -4.33 0.68 17.88
N SER A 201 -4.78 0.22 19.05
CA SER A 201 -4.89 1.04 20.27
C SER A 201 -4.50 0.24 21.50
N ASP A 202 -3.81 0.88 22.44
CA ASP A 202 -3.45 0.31 23.75
C ASP A 202 -4.37 0.74 24.89
N ARG A 203 -5.51 1.39 24.59
CA ARG A 203 -6.46 1.90 25.60
C ARG A 203 -6.97 0.86 26.60
N GLY A 204 -6.86 -0.43 26.28
CA GLY A 204 -7.18 -1.55 27.17
C GLY A 204 -5.97 -2.12 27.93
N GLY A 205 -4.87 -1.37 28.02
CA GLY A 205 -3.63 -1.74 28.71
C GLY A 205 -2.55 -2.34 27.80
N ARG A 206 -2.93 -3.15 26.81
CA ARG A 206 -2.03 -3.71 25.78
C ARG A 206 -2.56 -3.39 24.40
N ALA A 207 -1.67 -3.32 23.39
CA ALA A 207 -2.06 -2.99 22.02
C ALA A 207 -3.01 -4.06 21.43
N GLN A 208 -4.14 -3.60 20.92
CA GLN A 208 -5.21 -4.41 20.35
C GLN A 208 -5.71 -3.76 19.06
N ILE A 209 -6.46 -4.51 18.26
CA ILE A 209 -7.06 -4.05 17.02
C ILE A 209 -8.47 -3.51 17.30
N TYR A 210 -8.72 -2.31 16.79
CA TYR A 210 -10.00 -1.62 16.85
C TYR A 210 -10.48 -1.26 15.46
N VAL A 211 -11.79 -1.11 15.30
CA VAL A 211 -12.44 -0.61 14.09
C VAL A 211 -13.33 0.57 14.46
N MET A 212 -13.42 1.56 13.59
CA MET A 212 -14.29 2.74 13.71
C MET A 212 -14.86 3.14 12.35
N GLY A 213 -15.87 4.01 12.34
CA GLY A 213 -16.29 4.71 11.13
C GLY A 213 -15.17 5.60 10.59
N ALA A 214 -15.18 5.88 9.28
CA ALA A 214 -14.19 6.75 8.66
C ALA A 214 -14.19 8.19 9.18
N ASP A 215 -15.27 8.59 9.87
CA ASP A 215 -15.43 9.85 10.60
C ASP A 215 -14.92 9.80 12.06
N GLY A 216 -14.44 8.64 12.52
CA GLY A 216 -13.95 8.42 13.89
C GLY A 216 -14.99 7.89 14.87
N SER A 217 -16.26 7.73 14.44
CA SER A 217 -17.35 7.25 15.29
C SER A 217 -17.31 5.74 15.56
N GLY A 218 -18.02 5.27 16.59
CA GLY A 218 -18.27 3.83 16.78
C GLY A 218 -17.03 2.95 17.05
N GLN A 219 -16.01 3.49 17.73
CA GLN A 219 -14.75 2.79 17.99
C GLN A 219 -14.97 1.51 18.82
N THR A 220 -14.69 0.35 18.24
CA THR A 220 -14.98 -0.98 18.81
C THR A 220 -13.76 -1.88 18.71
N ARG A 221 -13.44 -2.61 19.79
CA ARG A 221 -12.34 -3.60 19.82
C ARG A 221 -12.77 -4.86 19.07
N ILE A 222 -11.87 -5.43 18.25
CA ILE A 222 -12.14 -6.65 17.47
C ILE A 222 -11.15 -7.79 17.72
N SER A 223 -10.01 -7.55 18.36
CA SER A 223 -9.08 -8.61 18.75
C SER A 223 -9.18 -8.94 20.24
N PHE A 224 -9.07 -10.21 20.59
CA PHE A 224 -9.14 -10.71 21.97
C PHE A 224 -8.08 -11.79 22.20
N GLY A 225 -7.67 -11.97 23.45
CA GLY A 225 -6.63 -12.92 23.85
C GLY A 225 -5.36 -12.25 24.38
N ASP A 226 -4.36 -13.08 24.67
CA ASP A 226 -3.21 -12.69 25.49
C ASP A 226 -2.01 -12.04 24.75
N GLY A 227 -2.13 -11.79 23.45
CA GLY A 227 -1.06 -11.16 22.67
C GLY A 227 -1.11 -9.63 22.59
N VAL A 228 -0.07 -9.08 21.97
CA VAL A 228 -0.03 -7.71 21.46
C VAL A 228 -0.36 -7.77 19.97
N TYR A 229 -1.41 -7.05 19.54
CA TYR A 229 -1.91 -7.07 18.17
C TYR A 229 -1.68 -5.70 17.53
N SER A 230 -1.04 -5.67 16.36
CA SER A 230 -0.63 -4.40 15.73
C SER A 230 -0.65 -4.44 14.20
N THR A 231 -0.46 -3.29 13.56
CA THR A 231 -0.30 -3.13 12.11
C THR A 231 -1.45 -3.71 11.26
N PRO A 232 -2.73 -3.48 11.62
CA PRO A 232 -3.84 -4.08 10.91
C PRO A 232 -4.00 -3.51 9.49
N VAL A 233 -4.42 -4.36 8.56
CA VAL A 233 -4.75 -3.98 7.18
C VAL A 233 -5.98 -4.73 6.72
N TRP A 234 -6.91 -4.05 6.05
CA TRP A 234 -8.06 -4.70 5.44
C TRP A 234 -7.64 -5.50 4.21
N SER A 235 -8.29 -6.65 3.99
CA SER A 235 -8.25 -7.33 2.70
C SER A 235 -8.87 -6.43 1.63
N PRO A 236 -8.38 -6.46 0.37
CA PRO A 236 -9.01 -5.72 -0.73
C PRO A 236 -10.49 -6.08 -0.96
N ARG A 237 -10.92 -7.27 -0.52
CA ARG A 237 -12.32 -7.73 -0.57
C ARG A 237 -13.16 -7.21 0.61
N GLY A 238 -12.53 -6.68 1.66
CA GLY A 238 -13.20 -6.08 2.82
C GLY A 238 -13.75 -7.09 3.83
N ASP A 239 -13.45 -8.38 3.67
CA ASP A 239 -13.98 -9.47 4.48
C ASP A 239 -13.03 -9.97 5.58
N LEU A 240 -11.75 -9.61 5.50
CA LEU A 240 -10.70 -10.03 6.42
C LEU A 240 -9.81 -8.86 6.82
N ILE A 241 -9.15 -8.99 7.96
CA ILE A 241 -8.11 -8.06 8.43
C ILE A 241 -6.87 -8.88 8.75
N ALA A 242 -5.76 -8.58 8.09
CA ALA A 242 -4.46 -9.12 8.46
C ALA A 242 -3.80 -8.21 9.50
N PHE A 243 -3.07 -8.80 10.46
CA PHE A 243 -2.41 -8.07 11.54
C PHE A 243 -1.18 -8.85 12.03
N THR A 244 -0.30 -8.16 12.76
CA THR A 244 0.81 -8.77 13.48
C THR A 244 0.36 -9.14 14.88
N ARG A 245 0.65 -10.37 15.31
CA ARG A 245 0.47 -10.82 16.70
C ARG A 245 1.83 -11.17 17.29
N GLN A 246 2.14 -10.56 18.42
CA GLN A 246 3.29 -10.91 19.25
C GLN A 246 2.79 -11.59 20.53
N THR A 247 3.45 -12.68 20.90
CA THR A 247 3.19 -13.47 22.12
C THR A 247 4.24 -13.18 23.16
#